data_AF-A0A094HCQ9-F1
#
_entry.id   AF-A0A094HCQ9-F1
#
_cell.length_a   1.000
_cell.length_b   1.000
_cell.length_c   1.000
_cell.angle_alpha   90.00
_cell.angle_beta   90.00
_cell.angle_gamma   90.00
#
_symmetry.space_group_name_H-M   'P 1'
#
loop_
_entity.id
_entity.type
_entity.pdbx_description
1 polymer ?
#
loop_
_entity_poly.entity_id
_entity_poly.type
_entity_poly.pdbx_seq_one_letter_code
_entity_poly.pdbx_strand_id
1 'polypeptide(L)'
;MADKGKQVEFSPATPFPLVVDVQSRIKELQGYLDPSNPEYEPERQHVNIRATIKLYEEGKIDGIQRTTIIDGKIAPFEDVVKSKTGFWIEVWILNTTG
;
A
#
# COMPACT_ATOMS: atom_id res chain seq x y z
N MET A 1 -25.43 27.08 -38.38
CA MET A 1 -23.96 27.24 -38.26
C MET A 1 -23.61 26.79 -36.85
N ALA A 2 -22.94 25.65 -36.70
CA ALA A 2 -22.64 25.08 -35.37
C ALA A 2 -21.32 25.66 -34.85
N ASP A 3 -21.37 26.15 -33.61
CA ASP A 3 -20.26 26.72 -32.85
C ASP A 3 -19.14 25.67 -32.69
N LYS A 4 -17.96 25.96 -33.25
CA LYS A 4 -16.80 25.08 -33.14
C LYS A 4 -16.24 25.24 -31.73
N GLY A 5 -16.59 24.30 -30.83
CA GLY A 5 -16.07 24.24 -29.47
C GLY A 5 -14.54 24.35 -29.46
N LYS A 6 -14.01 25.31 -28.70
CA LYS A 6 -12.57 25.51 -28.51
C LYS A 6 -11.94 24.21 -28.01
N GLN A 7 -10.98 23.69 -28.77
CA GLN A 7 -10.14 22.58 -28.35
C GLN A 7 -9.28 23.06 -27.18
N VAL A 8 -9.51 22.50 -25.99
CA VAL A 8 -8.70 22.79 -24.81
C VAL A 8 -7.40 22.00 -24.95
N GLU A 9 -6.31 22.72 -25.13
CA GLU A 9 -4.97 22.14 -25.18
C GLU A 9 -4.42 22.06 -23.75
N PHE A 10 -4.29 20.84 -23.22
CA PHE A 10 -3.70 20.63 -21.91
C PHE A 10 -2.18 20.63 -22.02
N SER A 11 -1.50 21.41 -21.18
CA SER A 11 -0.05 21.31 -21.05
C SER A 11 0.36 19.91 -20.59
N PRO A 12 1.46 19.36 -21.09
CA PRO A 12 1.95 18.06 -20.62
C PRO A 12 2.24 18.14 -19.12
N ALA A 13 1.62 17.25 -18.34
CA ALA A 13 1.95 17.07 -16.94
C ALA A 13 3.24 16.25 -16.84
N THR A 14 4.27 16.81 -16.21
CA THR A 14 5.47 16.04 -15.87
C THR A 14 5.16 15.21 -14.62
N PRO A 15 5.19 13.87 -14.68
CA PRO A 15 4.96 13.06 -13.49
C PRO A 15 6.10 13.30 -12.49
N PHE A 16 5.76 13.62 -11.25
CA PHE A 16 6.72 13.59 -10.17
C PHE A 16 7.01 12.12 -9.82
N PRO A 17 8.29 11.70 -9.75
CA PRO A 17 8.61 10.36 -9.32
C PRO A 17 8.14 10.17 -7.88
N LEU A 18 7.23 9.22 -7.68
CA LEU A 18 6.79 8.79 -6.36
C LEU A 18 7.92 7.97 -5.74
N VAL A 19 8.54 8.49 -4.70
CA VAL A 19 9.59 7.79 -3.95
C VAL A 19 9.02 7.39 -2.60
N VAL A 20 8.81 6.09 -2.41
CA VAL A 20 8.46 5.50 -1.11
C VAL A 20 9.76 5.10 -0.42
N ASP A 21 9.92 5.50 0.83
CA ASP A 21 11.02 5.01 1.67
C ASP A 21 10.70 3.59 2.17
N VAL A 22 11.03 2.60 1.34
CA VAL A 22 10.82 1.17 1.61
C VAL A 22 11.52 0.75 2.91
N GLN A 23 12.70 1.30 3.21
CA GLN A 23 13.45 0.89 4.40
C GLN A 23 12.80 1.40 5.69
N SER A 24 12.31 2.64 5.68
CA SER A 24 11.52 3.16 6.80
C SER A 24 10.22 2.39 6.98
N ARG A 25 9.53 2.02 5.89
CA ARG A 25 8.30 1.22 5.96
C ARG A 25 8.55 -0.19 6.50
N ILE A 26 9.64 -0.87 6.09
CA ILE A 26 10.02 -2.18 6.66
C ILE A 26 10.24 -2.07 8.17
N LYS A 27 10.93 -1.02 8.65
CA LYS A 27 11.15 -0.82 10.09
C LYS A 27 9.85 -0.62 10.85
N GLU A 28 8.92 0.14 10.30
CA GLU A 28 7.59 0.34 10.87
C GLU A 28 6.83 -0.99 10.98
N LEU A 29 6.81 -1.79 9.90
CA LEU A 29 6.20 -3.13 9.89
C LEU A 29 6.85 -4.08 10.90
N GLN A 30 8.17 -4.02 11.08
CA GLN A 30 8.87 -4.77 12.12
C GLN A 30 8.43 -4.30 13.52
N GLY A 31 8.22 -3.00 13.69
CA GLY A 31 7.68 -2.41 14.92
C GLY A 31 6.30 -2.96 15.28
N TYR A 32 5.41 -3.18 14.31
CA TYR A 32 4.09 -3.78 14.59
C TYR A 32 4.15 -5.23 15.09
N LEU A 33 5.31 -5.88 14.98
CA LEU A 33 5.54 -7.24 15.50
C LEU A 33 6.20 -7.24 16.89
N ASP A 34 6.56 -6.08 17.44
CA ASP A 34 7.19 -5.93 18.75
C ASP A 34 6.14 -5.68 19.85
N PRO A 35 5.97 -6.58 20.84
CA PRO A 35 5.00 -6.41 21.92
C PRO A 35 5.20 -5.16 22.79
N SER A 36 6.38 -4.52 22.72
CA SER A 36 6.67 -3.28 23.43
C SER A 36 6.25 -2.02 22.65
N ASN A 37 5.92 -2.16 21.36
CA ASN A 37 5.44 -1.06 20.53
C ASN A 37 3.98 -0.73 20.85
N PRO A 38 3.62 0.54 21.10
CA PRO A 38 2.22 0.95 21.25
C PRO A 38 1.30 0.58 20.07
N GLU A 39 1.87 0.41 18.88
CA GLU A 39 1.17 0.03 17.65
C GLU A 39 1.31 -1.48 17.33
N TYR A 40 1.61 -2.30 18.35
CA TYR A 40 1.69 -3.74 18.20
C TYR A 40 0.40 -4.33 17.63
N GLU A 41 0.53 -5.10 16.54
CA GLU A 41 -0.60 -5.72 15.87
C GLU A 41 -0.92 -7.10 16.48
N PRO A 42 -2.22 -7.51 16.51
CA PRO A 42 -2.60 -8.81 17.02
C PRO A 42 -1.93 -9.97 16.27
N GLU A 43 -1.62 -11.06 16.98
CA GLU A 43 -0.90 -12.22 16.42
C GLU A 43 -1.48 -12.77 15.11
N ARG A 44 -2.80 -12.69 14.93
CA ARG A 44 -3.49 -13.12 13.69
C ARG A 44 -2.99 -12.38 12.44
N GLN A 45 -2.46 -11.16 12.58
CA GLN A 45 -1.92 -10.36 11.47
C GLN A 45 -0.44 -10.60 11.20
N HIS A 46 0.29 -11.22 12.13
CA HIS A 46 1.74 -11.36 12.02
C HIS A 46 2.17 -12.11 10.77
N VAL A 47 1.39 -13.10 10.32
CA VAL A 47 1.66 -13.82 9.07
C VAL A 47 1.63 -12.88 7.86
N ASN A 48 0.67 -11.96 7.82
CA ASN A 48 0.52 -11.01 6.73
C ASN A 48 1.58 -9.91 6.78
N ILE A 49 1.90 -9.41 7.97
CA ILE A 49 2.93 -8.39 8.17
C ILE A 49 4.32 -8.93 7.79
N ARG A 50 4.67 -10.15 8.26
CA ARG A 50 5.95 -10.81 7.89
C ARG A 50 6.03 -11.08 6.39
N ALA A 51 4.93 -11.49 5.76
CA ALA A 51 4.88 -11.65 4.32
C ALA A 51 5.07 -10.33 3.59
N THR A 52 4.47 -9.24 4.08
CA THR A 52 4.61 -7.89 3.51
C THR A 52 6.06 -7.41 3.57
N ILE A 53 6.75 -7.57 4.71
CA ILE A 53 8.18 -7.27 4.85
C ILE A 53 8.99 -8.04 3.80
N LYS A 54 8.77 -9.36 3.69
CA LYS A 54 9.47 -10.20 2.71
C LYS A 54 9.22 -9.76 1.26
N LEU A 55 7.99 -9.35 0.93
CA LEU A 55 7.65 -8.83 -0.40
C LEU A 55 8.40 -7.53 -0.72
N TYR A 56 8.58 -6.64 0.27
CA TYR A 56 9.41 -5.44 0.12
C TYR A 56 10.90 -5.80 -0.04
N GLU A 57 11.44 -6.69 0.79
CA GLU A 57 12.83 -7.14 0.72
C GLU A 57 13.17 -7.83 -0.63
N GLU A 58 12.22 -8.57 -1.19
CA GLU A 58 12.32 -9.21 -2.51
C GLU A 58 12.07 -8.23 -3.67
N GLY A 59 11.69 -6.97 -3.39
CA GLY A 59 11.36 -5.96 -4.42
C GLY A 59 10.10 -6.30 -5.23
N LYS A 60 9.22 -7.15 -4.70
CA LYS A 60 7.96 -7.56 -5.35
C LYS A 60 6.85 -6.52 -5.19
N ILE A 61 6.96 -5.69 -4.15
CA ILE A 61 6.08 -4.54 -3.93
C ILE A 61 6.94 -3.31 -3.64
N ASP A 62 6.44 -2.15 -4.05
CA ASP A 62 7.11 -0.86 -3.95
C ASP A 62 6.39 0.13 -3.00
N GLY A 63 5.25 -0.28 -2.45
CA GLY A 63 4.41 0.54 -1.57
C GLY A 63 3.62 1.64 -2.30
N ILE A 64 3.77 1.73 -3.63
CA ILE A 64 3.00 2.65 -4.47
C ILE A 64 1.70 1.98 -4.88
N GLN A 65 1.79 0.72 -5.30
CA GLN A 65 0.62 -0.05 -5.69
C GLN A 65 -0.11 -0.60 -4.47
N ARG A 66 -1.44 -0.42 -4.47
CA ARG A 66 -2.30 -1.05 -3.47
C ARG A 66 -2.08 -2.56 -3.48
N THR A 67 -1.63 -3.11 -2.35
CA THR A 67 -1.37 -4.55 -2.20
C THR A 67 -2.19 -5.08 -1.05
N THR A 68 -2.94 -6.16 -1.29
CA THR A 68 -3.67 -6.90 -0.25
C THR A 68 -2.96 -8.21 0.02
N ILE A 69 -2.73 -8.52 1.30
CA ILE A 69 -2.06 -9.72 1.77
C ILE A 69 -3.02 -10.49 2.68
N ILE A 70 -3.29 -11.75 2.34
CA ILE A 70 -4.16 -12.66 3.09
C ILE A 70 -3.41 -13.98 3.26
N ASP A 71 -3.36 -14.49 4.49
CA ASP A 71 -2.63 -15.71 4.88
C ASP A 71 -1.19 -15.75 4.31
N GLY A 72 -0.52 -14.60 4.31
CA GLY A 72 0.86 -14.44 3.85
C GLY A 72 1.06 -14.41 2.32
N LYS A 73 -0.01 -14.24 1.54
CA LYS A 73 0.05 -14.17 0.06
C LYS A 73 -0.63 -12.93 -0.47
N ILE A 74 -0.13 -12.41 -1.60
CA ILE A 74 -0.84 -11.38 -2.35
C ILE A 74 -2.16 -11.97 -2.84
N ALA A 75 -3.26 -11.26 -2.57
CA ALA A 75 -4.60 -11.68 -2.93
C ALA A 75 -5.38 -10.51 -3.58
N PRO A 76 -6.42 -10.81 -4.37
CA PRO A 76 -7.36 -9.79 -4.81
C PRO A 76 -8.01 -9.08 -3.62
N PHE A 77 -8.28 -7.77 -3.76
CA PHE A 77 -8.95 -7.02 -2.71
C PHE A 77 -10.32 -7.60 -2.36
N GLU A 78 -11.05 -8.15 -3.33
CA GLU A 78 -12.38 -8.75 -3.12
C GLU A 78 -12.38 -9.92 -2.13
N ASP A 79 -11.23 -10.56 -1.89
CA ASP A 79 -11.14 -11.69 -0.97
C ASP A 79 -11.04 -11.28 0.50
N VAL A 80 -10.84 -9.99 0.81
CA VAL A 80 -10.83 -9.51 2.20
C VAL A 80 -12.14 -9.78 2.92
N VAL A 81 -13.28 -9.69 2.23
CA VAL A 81 -14.60 -9.94 2.82
C VAL A 81 -14.82 -11.41 3.19
N LYS A 82 -14.05 -12.32 2.59
CA LYS A 82 -14.10 -13.75 2.85
C LYS A 82 -13.06 -14.18 3.88
N SER A 83 -12.07 -13.35 4.19
CA SER A 83 -11.01 -13.68 5.12
C SER A 83 -11.56 -13.80 6.55
N LYS A 84 -11.31 -14.95 7.17
CA LYS A 84 -11.68 -15.23 8.58
C LYS A 84 -10.52 -14.98 9.54
N THR A 85 -9.30 -14.97 9.03
CA THR A 85 -8.04 -14.94 9.79
C THR A 85 -7.46 -13.52 9.90
N GLY A 86 -7.89 -12.61 9.03
CA GLY A 86 -7.39 -11.24 8.94
C GLY A 86 -6.77 -10.96 7.57
N PHE A 87 -6.45 -9.70 7.33
CA PHE A 87 -5.81 -9.25 6.09
C PHE A 87 -4.95 -8.02 6.38
N TRP A 88 -3.91 -7.84 5.59
CA TRP A 88 -3.09 -6.63 5.58
C TRP A 88 -3.25 -5.90 4.25
N ILE A 89 -3.31 -4.57 4.27
CA ILE A 89 -3.38 -3.76 3.05
C ILE A 89 -2.34 -2.66 3.13
N GLU A 90 -1.43 -2.65 2.16
CA GLU A 90 -0.63 -1.47 1.86
C GLU A 90 -1.47 -0.56 0.95
N VAL A 91 -1.80 0.63 1.42
CA VAL A 91 -2.52 1.65 0.67
C VAL A 91 -1.71 2.93 0.72
N TRP A 92 -1.44 3.52 -0.43
CA TRP A 92 -0.87 4.85 -0.46
C TRP A 92 -1.98 5.89 -0.24
N ILE A 93 -1.83 6.71 0.80
CA ILE A 93 -2.73 7.85 1.05
C ILE A 93 -1.99 9.12 0.64
N LEU A 94 -2.55 9.84 -0.35
CA LEU A 94 -2.20 11.23 -0.59
C LEU A 94 -2.63 12.04 0.63
N ASN A 95 -1.69 12.45 1.46
CA ASN A 95 -1.95 13.51 2.43
C ASN A 95 -2.11 14.82 1.67
N THR A 96 -3.32 15.11 1.18
CA THR A 96 -3.68 16.45 0.74
C THR A 96 -3.84 17.31 1.97
N THR A 97 -2.77 17.98 2.39
CA THR A 97 -2.86 19.08 3.34
C THR A 97 -3.62 20.22 2.65
N GLY A 98 -4.82 20.51 3.15
CA GLY A 98 -5.65 21.66 2.74
C GLY A 98 -5.29 22.91 3.53
#